data_AF-A0A8T8CC85-F1
#
_entry.id   AF-A0A8T8CC85-F1
#
_cell.length_a   1.000
_cell.length_b   1.000
_cell.length_c   1.000
_cell.angle_alpha   90.00
_cell.angle_beta   90.00
_cell.angle_gamma   90.00
#
_symmetry.space_group_name_H-M   'P 1'
#
loop_
_entity.id
_entity.type
_entity.pdbx_description
1 polymer ?
#
loop_
_entity_poly.entity_id
_entity_poly.type
_entity_poly.pdbx_seq_one_letter_code
_entity_poly.pdbx_strand_id
1 'polypeptide(L)'
;MKSIATSSVLKITPAHYTALTSDESKALDIRNYMSVEAITTERHALTELSRARYETGDRVGLTEPSGHYMAGDAAGCSLMDWMTAAERLRFHLLGLALPTFGEERLAARIRIQARIASRRHNAQAWEFDSGDVLAADLL
;
A
#
# COMPACT_ATOMS: atom_id res chain seq x y z
N MET A 1 10.92 -19.67 -61.94
CA MET A 1 10.93 -18.54 -60.98
C MET A 1 10.40 -19.08 -59.66
N LYS A 2 11.25 -19.21 -58.63
CA LYS A 2 10.87 -19.82 -57.33
C LYS A 2 10.26 -18.74 -56.43
N SER A 3 9.04 -18.98 -55.96
CA SER A 3 8.29 -18.11 -55.06
C SER A 3 8.90 -18.13 -53.66
N ILE A 4 9.14 -16.95 -53.08
CA ILE A 4 9.67 -16.77 -51.73
C ILE A 4 8.47 -16.76 -50.78
N ALA A 5 8.42 -17.76 -49.88
CA ALA A 5 7.40 -17.82 -48.85
C ALA A 5 7.57 -16.64 -47.88
N THR A 6 6.54 -15.81 -47.76
CA THR A 6 6.44 -14.72 -46.81
C THR A 6 6.40 -15.29 -45.39
N SER A 7 7.47 -15.01 -44.63
CA SER A 7 7.55 -15.32 -43.20
C SER A 7 6.40 -14.64 -42.45
N SER A 8 5.54 -15.45 -41.85
CA SER A 8 4.50 -15.01 -40.94
C SER A 8 5.17 -14.44 -39.68
N VAL A 9 5.15 -13.11 -39.54
CA VAL A 9 5.57 -12.44 -38.30
C VAL A 9 4.52 -12.77 -37.25
N LEU A 10 4.84 -13.71 -36.37
CA LEU A 10 4.05 -14.01 -35.18
C LEU A 10 3.89 -12.70 -34.38
N LYS A 11 2.67 -12.20 -34.28
CA LYS A 11 2.32 -11.13 -33.34
C LYS A 11 2.49 -11.69 -31.93
N ILE A 12 3.66 -11.46 -31.34
CA ILE A 12 3.89 -11.69 -29.92
C ILE A 12 3.06 -10.64 -29.17
N THR A 13 1.88 -11.02 -28.71
CA THR A 13 1.21 -10.30 -27.63
C THR A 13 2.14 -10.38 -26.43
N PRO A 14 2.60 -9.26 -25.84
CA PRO A 14 3.42 -9.32 -24.65
C PRO A 14 2.57 -9.95 -23.55
N ALA A 15 2.86 -11.20 -23.20
CA ALA A 15 2.38 -11.77 -21.96
C ALA A 15 2.83 -10.83 -20.85
N HIS A 16 1.90 -10.37 -20.01
CA HIS A 16 2.22 -9.58 -18.83
C HIS A 16 3.23 -10.39 -18.00
N TYR A 17 4.50 -9.99 -18.05
CA TYR A 17 5.55 -10.63 -17.29
C TYR A 17 5.38 -10.20 -15.83
N THR A 18 4.55 -10.92 -15.07
CA THR A 18 4.39 -10.72 -13.62
C THR A 18 5.41 -11.54 -12.86
N ALA A 19 6.69 -11.38 -13.16
CA ALA A 19 7.71 -11.81 -12.22
C ALA A 19 7.75 -10.75 -11.11
N LEU A 20 6.86 -10.89 -10.12
CA LEU A 20 7.00 -10.16 -8.86
C LEU A 20 8.42 -10.44 -8.36
N THR A 21 9.15 -9.38 -8.03
CA THR A 21 10.45 -9.54 -7.37
C THR A 21 10.27 -10.31 -6.06
N SER A 22 11.32 -11.00 -5.58
CA SER A 22 11.22 -11.82 -4.35
C SER A 22 10.70 -11.05 -3.13
N ASP A 23 10.82 -9.72 -3.11
CA ASP A 23 10.36 -8.89 -2.01
C ASP A 23 8.91 -8.44 -2.21
N GLU A 24 8.46 -8.22 -3.45
CA GLU A 24 7.05 -7.99 -3.76
C GLU A 24 6.18 -9.22 -3.46
N SER A 25 6.68 -10.44 -3.69
CA SER A 25 5.96 -11.67 -3.32
C SER A 25 5.81 -11.78 -1.80
N LYS A 26 6.87 -11.50 -1.04
CA LYS A 26 6.82 -11.49 0.43
C LYS A 26 5.90 -10.39 0.98
N ALA A 27 5.90 -9.22 0.34
CA ALA A 27 5.00 -8.13 0.71
C ALA A 27 3.53 -8.50 0.44
N LEU A 28 3.25 -9.23 -0.65
CA LEU A 28 1.92 -9.76 -0.94
C LEU A 28 1.48 -10.79 0.11
N ASP A 29 2.36 -11.68 0.53
CA ASP A 29 2.08 -12.62 1.61
C ASP A 29 1.73 -11.87 2.91
N ILE A 30 2.49 -10.84 3.27
CA ILE A 30 2.19 -10.00 4.43
C ILE A 30 0.80 -9.35 4.30
N ARG A 31 0.44 -8.81 3.12
CA ARG A 31 -0.91 -8.26 2.87
C ARG A 31 -2.02 -9.28 3.05
N ASN A 32 -1.77 -10.55 2.72
CA ASN A 32 -2.76 -11.63 2.83
C ASN A 32 -3.01 -12.06 4.29
N TYR A 33 -2.00 -11.98 5.16
CA TYR A 33 -2.06 -12.49 6.52
C TYR A 33 -2.14 -11.40 7.61
N MET A 34 -1.88 -10.13 7.29
CA MET A 34 -1.87 -9.03 8.24
C MET A 34 -2.79 -7.89 7.83
N SER A 35 -3.49 -7.30 8.81
CA SER A 35 -4.23 -6.05 8.60
C SER A 35 -3.27 -4.87 8.49
N VAL A 36 -3.73 -3.77 7.87
CA VAL A 36 -2.97 -2.52 7.80
C VAL A 36 -2.56 -2.03 9.20
N GLU A 37 -3.47 -2.12 10.17
CA GLU A 37 -3.20 -1.77 11.56
C GLU A 37 -2.10 -2.65 12.18
N ALA A 38 -2.15 -3.96 11.97
CA ALA A 38 -1.12 -4.88 12.46
C ALA A 38 0.26 -4.57 11.85
N ILE A 39 0.30 -4.27 10.53
CA ILE A 39 1.53 -3.87 9.85
C ILE A 39 2.08 -2.57 10.45
N THR A 40 1.23 -1.57 10.71
CA THR A 40 1.67 -0.30 11.31
C THR A 40 2.17 -0.47 12.74
N THR A 41 1.49 -1.29 13.55
CA THR A 41 1.90 -1.58 14.93
C THR A 41 3.24 -2.29 14.97
N GLU A 42 3.47 -3.26 14.08
CA GLU A 42 4.75 -3.96 14.01
C GLU A 42 5.90 -3.02 13.59
N ARG A 43 5.68 -2.15 12.59
CA ARG A 43 6.69 -1.15 12.20
C ARG A 43 7.01 -0.17 13.32
N HIS A 44 6.00 0.22 14.10
CA HIS A 44 6.21 1.04 15.29
C HIS A 44 7.04 0.30 16.33
N ALA A 45 6.73 -0.97 16.63
CA ALA A 45 7.49 -1.77 17.58
C ALA A 45 8.98 -1.90 17.19
N LEU A 46 9.28 -2.13 15.90
CA LEU A 46 10.65 -2.13 15.39
C LEU A 46 11.36 -0.78 15.60
N THR A 47 10.63 0.31 15.43
CA THR A 47 11.16 1.67 15.64
C THR A 47 11.46 1.91 17.12
N GLU A 48 10.59 1.48 18.03
CA GLU A 48 10.84 1.59 19.48
C GLU A 48 12.02 0.74 19.94
N LEU A 49 12.18 -0.48 19.41
CA LEU A 49 13.37 -1.31 19.67
C LEU A 49 14.66 -0.61 19.23
N SER A 50 14.66 -0.01 18.04
CA SER A 50 15.81 0.74 17.55
C SER A 50 16.10 2.00 18.37
N ARG A 51 15.05 2.68 18.87
CA ARG A 51 15.18 3.84 19.76
C ARG A 51 15.80 3.44 21.09
N ALA A 52 15.36 2.33 21.69
CA ALA A 52 15.92 1.84 22.94
C ALA A 52 17.43 1.53 22.80
N ARG A 53 17.86 0.96 21.67
CA ARG A 53 19.29 0.73 21.38
C ARG A 53 20.05 2.04 21.19
N TYR A 54 19.47 3.00 20.48
CA TYR A 54 20.05 4.33 20.31
C TYR A 54 20.29 5.03 21.65
N GLU A 55 19.27 5.04 22.53
CA GLU A 55 19.34 5.69 23.84
C GLU A 55 20.35 5.03 24.78
N THR A 56 20.46 3.70 24.73
CA THR A 56 21.43 2.94 25.53
C THR A 56 22.84 2.93 24.93
N GLY A 57 22.97 3.30 23.66
CA GLY A 57 24.21 3.15 22.90
C GLY A 57 24.59 1.71 22.59
N ASP A 58 23.66 0.75 22.76
CA ASP A 58 23.92 -0.67 22.52
C ASP A 58 23.97 -0.97 21.02
N ARG A 59 25.16 -1.34 20.53
CA ARG A 59 25.41 -1.68 19.13
C ARG A 59 25.62 -3.18 18.87
N VAL A 60 25.36 -4.04 19.86
CA VAL A 60 25.57 -5.48 19.70
C VAL A 60 24.69 -6.02 18.56
N GLY A 61 25.31 -6.69 17.60
CA GLY A 61 24.62 -7.32 16.46
C GLY A 61 24.11 -6.34 15.39
N LEU A 62 24.41 -5.04 15.50
CA LEU A 62 24.12 -4.06 14.46
C LEU A 62 25.18 -4.14 13.36
N THR A 63 24.78 -3.86 12.12
CA THR A 63 25.77 -3.72 11.04
C THR A 63 26.57 -2.45 11.21
N GLU A 64 27.62 -2.32 10.40
CA GLU A 64 28.25 -1.03 10.16
C GLU A 64 27.18 0.01 9.82
N PRO A 65 27.26 1.21 10.40
CA PRO A 65 26.32 2.25 10.06
C PRO A 65 26.41 2.62 8.58
N SER A 66 25.30 3.05 8.00
CA SER A 66 25.34 3.58 6.65
C SER A 66 26.28 4.80 6.61
N GLY A 67 27.12 4.92 5.58
CA GLY A 67 28.18 5.94 5.47
C GLY A 67 27.71 7.41 5.45
N HIS A 68 26.44 7.70 5.73
CA HIS A 68 25.85 9.04 5.87
C HIS A 68 26.08 9.67 7.26
N TYR A 69 27.10 9.23 7.99
CA TYR A 69 27.39 9.62 9.37
C TYR A 69 27.68 11.11 9.60
N MET A 70 27.86 11.91 8.54
CA MET A 70 28.44 13.25 8.64
C MET A 70 27.56 14.40 8.11
N ALA A 71 26.26 14.18 7.85
CA ALA A 71 25.37 15.25 7.42
C ALA A 71 24.07 15.29 8.25
N GLY A 72 24.13 15.85 9.45
CA GLY A 72 22.95 16.23 10.23
C GLY A 72 23.16 16.19 11.74
N ASP A 73 22.97 17.34 12.37
CA ASP A 73 22.98 17.58 13.81
C ASP A 73 22.10 16.59 14.60
N ALA A 74 22.59 16.04 15.72
CA ALA A 74 21.82 15.24 16.69
C ALA A 74 21.00 14.03 16.15
N ALA A 75 21.01 13.79 14.84
CA ALA A 75 20.16 12.88 14.06
C ALA A 75 20.94 12.23 12.89
N GLY A 76 22.28 12.30 12.92
CA GLY A 76 23.19 11.67 11.93
C GLY A 76 23.23 10.14 11.99
N CYS A 77 22.49 9.52 12.91
CA CYS A 77 22.08 8.13 12.81
C CYS A 77 20.58 8.11 12.54
N SER A 78 20.19 7.56 11.38
CA SER A 78 18.80 7.16 11.22
C SER A 78 18.49 6.10 12.29
N LEU A 79 17.31 6.10 12.90
CA LEU A 79 16.89 4.98 13.77
C LEU A 79 17.00 3.63 13.04
N MET A 80 17.00 3.64 11.71
CA MET A 80 17.28 2.46 10.88
C MET A 80 18.71 1.93 11.03
N ASP A 81 19.70 2.77 11.34
CA ASP A 81 21.08 2.33 11.63
C ASP A 81 21.20 1.60 12.98
N TRP A 82 20.15 1.72 13.82
CA TRP A 82 20.00 1.04 15.11
C TRP A 82 19.13 -0.22 15.03
N MET A 83 18.82 -0.65 13.80
CA MET A 83 18.17 -1.91 13.50
C MET A 83 19.18 -2.93 12.98
N THR A 84 19.01 -4.19 13.38
CA THR A 84 19.74 -5.33 12.79
C THR A 84 19.39 -5.48 11.30
N ALA A 85 20.15 -6.29 10.56
CA ALA A 85 19.85 -6.58 9.16
C ALA A 85 18.45 -7.23 8.99
N ALA A 86 18.08 -8.14 9.89
CA ALA A 86 16.79 -8.82 9.86
C ALA A 86 15.63 -7.85 10.14
N GLU A 87 15.77 -6.96 11.12
CA GLU A 87 14.77 -5.95 11.45
C GLU A 87 14.58 -4.94 10.32
N ARG A 88 15.66 -4.49 9.67
CA ARG A 88 15.56 -3.61 8.49
C ARG A 88 14.86 -4.29 7.32
N LEU A 89 15.20 -5.54 7.05
CA LEU A 89 14.52 -6.31 6.01
C LEU A 89 13.03 -6.46 6.33
N ARG A 90 12.68 -6.79 7.58
CA ARG A 90 11.28 -6.89 8.01
C ARG A 90 10.56 -5.55 7.89
N PHE A 91 11.18 -4.46 8.34
CA PHE A 91 10.63 -3.11 8.23
C PHE A 91 10.39 -2.68 6.78
N HIS A 92 11.30 -3.03 5.87
CA HIS A 92 11.15 -2.79 4.44
C HIS A 92 9.98 -3.56 3.84
N LEU A 93 9.89 -4.87 4.11
CA LEU A 93 8.80 -5.73 3.61
C LEU A 93 7.43 -5.31 4.15
N LEU A 94 7.34 -4.94 5.44
CA LEU A 94 6.14 -4.35 6.03
C LEU A 94 5.77 -3.03 5.34
N GLY A 95 6.76 -2.22 4.93
CA GLY A 95 6.53 -0.99 4.20
C GLY A 95 5.98 -1.19 2.79
N LEU A 96 6.49 -2.20 2.06
CA LEU A 96 5.94 -2.59 0.76
C LEU A 96 4.51 -3.15 0.88
N ALA A 97 4.21 -3.80 2.01
CA ALA A 97 2.89 -4.36 2.27
C ALA A 97 1.82 -3.30 2.58
N LEU A 98 2.18 -2.07 2.96
CA LEU A 98 1.20 -1.01 3.19
C LEU A 98 0.50 -0.58 1.89
N PRO A 99 -0.76 -0.11 1.97
CA PRO A 99 -1.44 0.50 0.84
C PRO A 99 -0.61 1.64 0.25
N THR A 100 -0.52 1.67 -1.07
CA THR A 100 0.07 2.78 -1.79
C THR A 100 -0.89 3.98 -1.78
N PHE A 101 -0.35 5.18 -1.94
CA PHE A 101 -1.17 6.39 -2.06
C PHE A 101 -2.22 6.29 -3.19
N GLY A 102 -1.89 5.60 -4.28
CA GLY A 102 -2.81 5.34 -5.38
C GLY A 102 -4.00 4.46 -4.96
N GLU A 103 -3.73 3.38 -4.23
CA GLU A 103 -4.76 2.48 -3.69
C GLU A 103 -5.67 3.21 -2.68
N GLU A 104 -5.09 4.00 -1.77
CA GLU A 104 -5.85 4.80 -0.80
C GLU A 104 -6.75 5.82 -1.49
N ARG A 105 -6.23 6.52 -2.51
CA ARG A 105 -6.98 7.51 -3.29
C ARG A 105 -8.15 6.86 -4.04
N LEU A 106 -7.95 5.68 -4.63
CA LEU A 106 -9.01 4.93 -5.29
C LEU A 106 -10.08 4.47 -4.28
N ALA A 107 -9.66 3.91 -3.14
CA ALA A 107 -10.56 3.52 -2.07
C ALA A 107 -11.37 4.71 -1.51
N ALA A 108 -10.75 5.90 -1.40
CA ALA A 108 -11.44 7.12 -1.02
C ALA A 108 -12.47 7.55 -2.07
N ARG A 109 -12.11 7.51 -3.36
CA ARG A 109 -13.03 7.82 -4.47
C ARG A 109 -14.25 6.91 -4.46
N ILE A 110 -14.05 5.60 -4.28
CA ILE A 110 -15.14 4.61 -4.21
C ILE A 110 -16.08 4.93 -3.05
N ARG A 111 -15.54 5.22 -1.86
CA ARG A 111 -16.35 5.61 -0.68
C ARG A 111 -17.19 6.86 -0.94
N ILE A 112 -16.61 7.87 -1.58
CA ILE A 112 -17.33 9.10 -1.94
C ILE A 112 -18.43 8.82 -2.96
N GLN A 113 -18.13 8.04 -4.00
CA GLN A 113 -19.11 7.67 -5.01
C GLN A 113 -20.27 6.86 -4.43
N ALA A 114 -19.99 5.89 -3.57
CA ALA A 114 -21.02 5.12 -2.86
C ALA A 114 -21.91 6.04 -2.02
N ARG A 115 -21.33 6.98 -1.26
CA ARG A 115 -22.07 7.96 -0.47
C ARG A 115 -22.98 8.85 -1.33
N ILE A 116 -22.48 9.32 -2.48
CA ILE A 116 -23.26 10.14 -3.42
C ILE A 116 -24.41 9.31 -4.01
N ALA A 117 -24.17 8.05 -4.38
CA ALA A 117 -25.20 7.15 -4.89
C ALA A 117 -26.30 6.92 -3.84
N SER A 118 -25.95 6.63 -2.58
CA SER A 118 -26.92 6.48 -1.49
C SER A 118 -27.76 7.75 -1.28
N ARG A 119 -27.14 8.94 -1.37
CA ARG A 119 -27.87 10.21 -1.26
C ARG A 119 -28.87 10.41 -2.40
N ARG A 120 -28.47 10.10 -3.64
CA ARG A 120 -29.35 10.19 -4.82
C ARG A 120 -30.52 9.23 -4.71
N HIS A 121 -30.26 7.99 -4.29
CA HIS A 121 -31.30 6.99 -4.06
C HIS A 121 -32.30 7.46 -2.99
N ASN A 122 -31.82 8.01 -1.87
CA ASN A 122 -32.70 8.52 -0.82
C ASN A 122 -33.51 9.75 -1.25
N ALA A 123 -32.93 10.63 -2.07
CA ALA A 123 -33.66 11.77 -2.63
C ALA A 123 -34.77 11.33 -3.58
N GLN A 124 -34.50 10.35 -4.45
CA GLN A 124 -35.50 9.77 -5.36
C GLN A 124 -36.61 9.03 -4.61
N ALA A 125 -36.26 8.31 -3.54
CA ALA A 125 -37.25 7.65 -2.68
C ALA A 125 -38.17 8.67 -1.98
N TRP A 126 -37.63 9.82 -1.57
CA TRP A 126 -38.43 10.89 -0.95
C TRP A 126 -39.33 11.63 -1.96
N GLU A 127 -38.85 11.87 -3.19
CA GLU A 127 -39.69 12.44 -4.27
C GLU A 127 -40.85 11.50 -4.66
N PHE A 128 -40.62 10.20 -4.66
CA PHE A 128 -41.66 9.20 -4.92
C PHE A 128 -42.73 9.17 -3.81
N ASP A 129 -42.31 9.17 -2.53
CA ASP A 129 -43.21 9.20 -1.37
C ASP A 129 -44.01 10.52 -1.28
N SER A 130 -43.38 11.65 -1.62
CA SER A 130 -44.04 12.97 -1.65
C SER A 130 -45.03 13.15 -2.81
N GLY A 131 -44.83 12.41 -3.92
CA GLY A 131 -45.72 12.43 -5.09
C GLY A 131 -47.05 11.70 -4.85
N ASP A 132 -47.03 10.63 -4.06
CA ASP A 132 -48.25 9.86 -3.73
C ASP A 132 -49.15 10.58 -2.72
N VAL A 133 -48.58 11.35 -1.78
CA VAL A 133 -49.36 12.10 -0.79
C VAL A 133 -50.18 13.24 -1.44
N LEU A 134 -49.67 13.88 -2.49
CA LEU A 134 -50.40 14.95 -3.19
C LEU A 134 -51.48 14.43 -4.16
N ALA A 135 -51.39 13.18 -4.60
CA ALA A 135 -52.42 12.57 -5.45
C ALA A 135 -53.61 12.02 -4.64
N ALA A 136 -53.40 11.67 -3.37
CA ALA A 136 -54.43 11.14 -2.49
C ALA A 136 -55.41 12.20 -1.94
N ASP A 137 -55.01 13.48 -1.88
CA ASP A 137 -55.83 14.59 -1.36
C ASP A 137 -56.72 15.28 -2.42
N LEU A 138 -56.80 14.73 -3.65
CA LEU A 138 -57.58 15.28 -4.78
C LEU A 138 -58.77 14.41 -5.24
N LEU A 139 -59.22 13.45 -4.42
CA LEU A 139 -60.44 12.65 -4.66
C LEU A 139 -61.45 12.82 -3.53
#